data_AF-A0A536TQF3-F1
#
_entry.id   AF-A0A536TQF3-F1
#
_cell.length_a   1.000
_cell.length_b   1.000
_cell.length_c   1.000
_cell.angle_alpha   90.00
_cell.angle_beta   90.00
_cell.angle_gamma   90.00
#
_symmetry.space_group_name_H-M   'P 1'
#
loop_
_entity.id
_entity.type
_entity.pdbx_description
1 polymer ?
#
loop_
_entity_poly.entity_id
_entity_poly.type
_entity_poly.pdbx_seq_one_letter_code
_entity_poly.pdbx_strand_id
1 'polypeptide(L)'
;MKPAKTFPQSSAQGYVDDPRNDDVLVYVDGEFVPRNRAVVSVFDSGFVLGDGVWEGLRLVNGTLIALEEHMKRLYEGASAIALDIGMPREVLVAAIRSTLDR
;
A
#
# COMPACT_ATOMS: atom_id res chain seq x y z
N MET A 1 -4.62 9.82 -29.33
CA MET A 1 -5.23 9.70 -27.99
C MET A 1 -6.02 8.39 -27.96
N LYS A 2 -5.59 7.40 -27.18
CA LYS A 2 -6.37 6.15 -27.02
C LYS A 2 -7.60 6.48 -26.17
N PRO A 3 -8.80 5.94 -26.47
CA PRO A 3 -10.00 6.26 -25.73
C PRO A 3 -9.86 5.78 -24.28
N ALA A 4 -10.21 6.63 -23.32
CA ALA A 4 -10.32 6.25 -21.92
C ALA A 4 -11.36 5.13 -21.81
N LYS A 5 -10.93 3.96 -21.33
CA LYS A 5 -11.85 2.86 -21.03
C LYS A 5 -12.59 3.25 -19.75
N THR A 6 -13.79 3.82 -19.88
CA THR A 6 -14.69 4.05 -18.76
C THR A 6 -15.20 2.70 -18.26
N PHE A 7 -14.52 2.13 -17.27
CA PHE A 7 -15.07 1.03 -16.49
C PHE A 7 -16.09 1.59 -15.50
N PRO A 8 -17.28 0.97 -15.36
CA PRO A 8 -18.23 1.40 -14.35
C PRO A 8 -17.61 1.22 -12.96
N GLN A 9 -17.42 2.32 -12.24
CA GLN A 9 -17.04 2.34 -10.82
C GLN A 9 -18.20 1.78 -9.99
N SER A 10 -18.33 0.45 -9.88
CA SER A 10 -19.40 -0.15 -9.09
C SER A 10 -18.94 -0.71 -7.75
N SER A 11 -17.67 -0.54 -7.38
CA SER A 11 -17.14 -1.00 -6.09
C SER A 11 -16.96 0.16 -5.11
N ALA A 12 -17.18 -0.12 -3.82
CA ALA A 12 -16.90 0.82 -2.73
C ALA A 12 -15.42 1.30 -2.68
N GLN A 13 -14.53 0.62 -3.39
CA GLN A 13 -13.10 0.92 -3.51
C GLN A 13 -12.71 1.43 -4.91
N GLY A 14 -13.69 1.83 -5.73
CA GLY A 14 -13.41 2.39 -7.05
C GLY A 14 -12.64 3.70 -6.96
N TYR A 15 -11.63 3.87 -7.79
CA TYR A 15 -10.86 5.12 -7.90
C TYR A 15 -10.99 5.70 -9.31
N VAL A 16 -10.79 7.01 -9.43
CA VAL A 16 -10.80 7.70 -10.74
C VAL A 16 -9.49 7.40 -11.44
N ASP A 17 -9.56 6.88 -12.66
CA ASP A 17 -8.37 6.60 -13.46
C ASP A 17 -7.54 7.89 -13.65
N ASP A 18 -6.24 7.76 -13.37
CA ASP A 18 -5.27 8.84 -13.50
C ASP A 18 -4.02 8.27 -14.19
N PRO A 19 -3.68 8.74 -15.41
CA PRO A 19 -2.53 8.26 -16.17
C PRO A 19 -1.20 8.40 -15.43
N ARG A 20 -1.10 9.28 -14.43
CA ARG A 20 0.10 9.39 -13.58
C ARG A 20 0.38 8.12 -12.78
N ASN A 21 -0.64 7.27 -12.59
CA ASN A 21 -0.55 6.01 -11.87
C ASN A 21 -0.16 4.81 -12.76
N ASP A 22 0.10 5.01 -14.06
CA ASP A 22 0.42 3.93 -14.99
C ASP A 22 1.85 3.40 -14.79
N ASP A 23 2.78 4.28 -14.43
CA ASP A 23 4.21 3.98 -14.32
C ASP A 23 4.74 3.93 -12.87
N VAL A 24 3.83 3.94 -11.88
CA VAL A 24 4.23 3.90 -10.46
C VAL A 24 4.95 2.60 -10.10
N LEU A 25 5.91 2.71 -9.19
CA LEU A 25 6.54 1.56 -8.56
C LEU A 25 5.76 1.16 -7.30
N VAL A 26 5.69 -0.14 -7.06
CA VAL A 26 5.07 -0.75 -5.88
C VAL A 26 6.15 -1.52 -5.14
N TYR A 27 6.25 -1.29 -3.83
CA TYR A 27 7.12 -2.07 -2.97
C TYR A 27 6.40 -3.35 -2.52
N VAL A 28 6.90 -4.52 -2.92
CA VAL A 28 6.35 -5.84 -2.58
C VAL A 28 7.50 -6.83 -2.44
N ASP A 29 7.43 -7.70 -1.43
CA ASP A 29 8.44 -8.73 -1.14
C ASP A 29 9.89 -8.21 -1.08
N GLY A 30 10.08 -6.98 -0.61
CA GLY A 30 11.40 -6.36 -0.47
C GLY A 30 11.90 -5.59 -1.70
N GLU A 31 11.14 -5.56 -2.79
CA GLU A 31 11.56 -4.96 -4.06
C GLU A 31 10.58 -3.92 -4.59
N PHE A 32 11.08 -2.90 -5.27
CA PHE A 32 10.26 -1.97 -6.05
C PHE A 32 10.07 -2.53 -7.46
N VAL A 33 8.82 -2.81 -7.82
CA VAL A 33 8.45 -3.33 -9.14
C VAL A 33 7.44 -2.42 -9.83
N PRO A 34 7.41 -2.37 -11.17
CA PRO A 34 6.35 -1.69 -11.90
C PRO A 34 4.97 -2.20 -11.48
N ARG A 35 3.97 -1.31 -11.42
CA ARG A 35 2.59 -1.64 -11.01
C ARG A 35 2.03 -2.92 -11.63
N ASN A 36 2.27 -3.15 -12.92
CA ASN A 36 1.77 -4.32 -13.64
C ASN A 36 2.50 -5.65 -13.32
N ARG A 37 3.56 -5.60 -12.50
CA ARG A 37 4.31 -6.76 -12.00
C ARG A 37 4.16 -6.94 -10.49
N ALA A 38 3.50 -6.02 -9.79
CA ALA A 38 3.20 -6.18 -8.39
C ALA A 38 2.17 -7.30 -8.20
N VAL A 39 2.59 -8.39 -7.56
CA VAL A 39 1.77 -9.59 -7.37
C VAL A 39 1.88 -10.07 -5.93
N VAL A 40 0.84 -10.72 -5.46
CA VAL A 40 0.83 -11.51 -4.22
C VAL A 40 0.36 -12.92 -4.54
N SER A 41 0.72 -13.89 -3.70
CA SER A 41 0.24 -15.26 -3.86
C SER A 41 -1.28 -15.33 -3.67
N VAL A 42 -1.97 -16.14 -4.48
CA VAL A 42 -3.39 -16.44 -4.25
C VAL A 42 -3.63 -17.26 -2.98
N PHE A 43 -2.57 -17.81 -2.39
CA PHE A 43 -2.59 -18.53 -1.12
C PHE A 43 -2.19 -17.65 0.08
N ASP A 44 -1.95 -16.36 -0.15
CA ASP A 44 -1.70 -15.40 0.93
C ASP A 44 -2.94 -15.30 1.83
N SER A 45 -2.76 -15.35 3.15
CA SER A 45 -3.87 -15.33 4.11
C SER A 45 -4.62 -13.99 4.10
N GLY A 46 -3.92 -12.89 3.82
CA GLY A 46 -4.51 -11.57 3.63
C GLY A 46 -5.42 -11.52 2.40
N PHE A 47 -5.11 -12.28 1.34
CA PHE A 47 -5.98 -12.42 0.18
C PHE A 47 -7.13 -13.41 0.41
N VAL A 48 -6.83 -14.61 0.91
CA VAL A 48 -7.81 -15.71 1.02
C VAL A 48 -8.85 -15.44 2.11
N LEU A 49 -8.42 -14.91 3.25
CA LEU A 49 -9.24 -14.81 4.47
C LEU A 49 -9.46 -13.35 4.90
N GLY A 50 -8.76 -12.40 4.30
CA GLY A 50 -8.70 -11.03 4.82
C GLY A 50 -7.91 -10.94 6.13
N ASP A 51 -7.00 -11.87 6.39
CA ASP A 51 -6.19 -11.93 7.60
C ASP A 51 -5.05 -10.91 7.55
N GLY A 52 -5.37 -9.66 7.92
CA GLY A 52 -4.39 -8.58 7.91
C GLY A 52 -4.92 -7.25 8.42
N VAL A 53 -4.00 -6.31 8.62
CA VAL A 53 -4.27 -4.91 8.93
C VAL A 53 -3.60 -4.01 7.90
N TRP A 54 -4.13 -2.81 7.69
CA TRP A 54 -3.57 -1.86 6.74
C TRP A 54 -3.72 -0.42 7.24
N GLU A 55 -2.90 0.47 6.69
CA GLU A 55 -2.96 1.91 6.94
C GLU A 55 -2.94 2.69 5.63
N GLY A 56 -3.74 3.74 5.56
CA GLY A 56 -3.70 4.73 4.48
C GLY A 56 -2.94 5.96 4.92
N LEU A 57 -1.84 6.29 4.24
CA LEU A 57 -1.06 7.50 4.51
C LEU A 57 -1.42 8.63 3.56
N ARG A 58 -1.41 9.86 4.07
CA ARG A 58 -1.61 11.06 3.26
C ARG A 58 -0.31 11.86 3.14
N LEU A 59 0.10 12.11 1.92
CA LEU A 59 1.20 13.01 1.58
C LEU A 59 0.63 14.37 1.16
N VAL A 60 1.07 15.45 1.81
CA VAL A 60 0.71 16.83 1.44
C VAL A 60 2.00 17.63 1.33
N ASN A 61 2.26 18.22 0.16
CA ASN A 61 3.44 19.05 -0.09
C ASN A 61 4.75 18.38 0.38
N GLY A 62 4.94 17.10 0.06
CA GLY A 62 6.13 16.33 0.44
C GLY A 62 6.18 15.86 1.90
N THR A 63 5.15 16.15 2.70
CA THR A 63 5.08 15.74 4.12
C THR A 63 4.04 14.65 4.34
N LEU A 64 4.44 13.54 4.95
CA LEU A 64 3.51 12.52 5.42
C LEU A 64 2.82 13.00 6.71
N ILE A 65 1.49 13.05 6.68
CA ILE A 65 0.68 13.51 7.81
C ILE A 65 0.53 12.39 8.84
N ALA A 66 0.80 12.70 10.10
CA ALA A 66 0.59 11.82 11.26
C ALA A 66 1.24 10.42 11.14
N LEU A 67 2.41 10.34 10.49
CA LEU A 67 3.08 9.06 10.22
C LEU A 67 3.29 8.25 11.50
N GLU A 68 3.69 8.90 12.59
CA GLU A 68 3.94 8.23 13.87
C GLU A 68 2.67 7.57 14.42
N GLU A 69 1.55 8.28 14.38
CA GLU A 69 0.24 7.80 14.83
C GLU A 69 -0.29 6.66 13.95
N HIS A 70 -0.08 6.74 12.63
CA HIS A 70 -0.41 5.65 11.70
C HIS A 70 0.43 4.40 11.99
N MET A 71 1.73 4.54 12.21
CA MET A 71 2.59 3.39 12.55
C MET A 71 2.20 2.80 13.91
N LYS A 72 1.91 3.63 14.91
CA LYS A 72 1.41 3.13 16.20
C LYS A 72 0.16 2.28 16.01
N ARG A 73 -0.84 2.78 15.25
CA ARG A 73 -2.09 2.05 15.01
C ARG A 73 -1.88 0.77 14.19
N LEU A 74 -0.97 0.77 13.20
CA LEU A 74 -0.64 -0.43 12.42
C LEU A 74 -0.11 -1.57 13.31
N TYR A 75 0.89 -1.27 14.14
CA TYR A 75 1.52 -2.28 15.01
C TYR A 75 0.59 -2.71 16.14
N GLU A 76 -0.23 -1.81 16.69
CA GLU A 76 -1.29 -2.17 17.64
C GLU A 76 -2.34 -3.08 17.01
N GLY A 77 -2.77 -2.79 15.77
CA GLY A 77 -3.71 -3.60 15.02
C GLY A 77 -3.16 -5.00 14.71
N ALA A 78 -1.91 -5.09 14.25
CA ALA A 78 -1.24 -6.35 14.01
C ALA A 78 -1.13 -7.18 15.30
N SER A 79 -0.73 -6.55 16.41
CA SER A 79 -0.68 -7.21 17.71
C SER A 79 -2.04 -7.71 18.19
N ALA A 80 -3.14 -7.00 17.89
CA ALA A 80 -4.48 -7.38 18.30
C ALA A 80 -4.98 -8.67 17.62
N ILE A 81 -4.45 -9.00 16.44
CA ILE A 81 -4.74 -10.24 15.70
C ILE A 81 -3.60 -11.26 15.77
N ALA A 82 -2.60 -11.02 16.63
CA ALA A 82 -1.39 -11.85 16.76
C ALA A 82 -0.60 -12.01 15.45
N LEU A 83 -0.64 -11.00 14.57
CA LEU A 83 0.13 -10.96 13.33
C LEU A 83 1.52 -10.36 13.58
N ASP A 84 2.55 -11.10 13.18
CA ASP A 84 3.92 -10.59 13.11
C ASP A 84 4.14 -9.92 11.75
N ILE A 85 4.43 -8.61 11.78
CA ILE A 85 4.74 -7.84 10.57
C ILE A 85 6.08 -8.28 9.96
N GLY A 86 6.96 -8.95 10.72
CA GLY A 86 8.25 -9.42 10.24
C GLY A 86 9.26 -8.31 9.96
N MET A 87 8.94 -7.07 10.38
CA MET A 87 9.77 -5.89 10.15
C MET A 87 9.73 -4.96 11.37
N PRO A 88 10.88 -4.42 11.82
CA PRO A 88 10.88 -3.34 12.80
C PRO A 88 10.25 -2.07 12.24
N ARG A 89 9.62 -1.28 13.11
CA ARG A 89 8.93 -0.04 12.76
C ARG A 89 9.80 0.92 11.95
N GLU A 90 11.05 1.07 12.35
CA GLU A 90 12.01 1.98 11.74
C GLU A 90 12.34 1.57 10.31
N VAL A 91 12.43 0.25 10.05
CA VAL A 91 12.69 -0.31 8.73
C VAL A 91 11.48 -0.11 7.82
N LEU A 92 10.26 -0.29 8.33
CA LEU A 92 9.04 -0.01 7.57
C LEU A 92 8.91 1.47 7.22
N VAL A 93 9.21 2.36 8.16
CA VAL A 93 9.24 3.81 7.91
C VAL A 93 10.31 4.17 6.86
N ALA A 94 11.47 3.52 6.89
CA ALA A 94 12.50 3.73 5.88
C ALA A 94 12.05 3.26 4.48
N ALA A 95 11.33 2.13 4.38
CA ALA A 95 10.74 1.66 3.13
C ALA A 95 9.69 2.65 2.60
N ILE A 96 8.80 3.15 3.46
CA ILE A 96 7.81 4.18 3.10
C ILE A 96 8.49 5.44 2.57
N ARG A 97 9.55 5.91 3.24
CA ARG A 97 10.31 7.08 2.78
C ARG A 97 11.00 6.84 1.45
N SER A 98 11.59 5.66 1.27
CA SER A 98 12.23 5.26 0.02
C SER A 98 11.26 5.26 -1.16
N THR A 99 9.97 4.96 -0.91
CA THR A 99 8.91 5.05 -1.93
C THR A 99 8.66 6.49 -2.41
N LEU A 100 8.90 7.50 -1.57
CA LEU A 100 8.73 8.91 -1.95
C LEU A 100 9.88 9.43 -2.83
N ASP A 101 11.02 8.75 -2.82
CA ASP A 101 12.20 9.09 -3.61
C ASP A 101 12.22 8.39 -4.99
N ARG A 102 11.11 7.76 -5.39
CA ARG A 102 10.96 7.02 -6.65
C ARG A 102 10.18 7.80 -7.70
#